data_AF-A0A2V7QJ16-F1
#
_entry.id   AF-A0A2V7QJ16-F1
#
_cell.length_a   1.000
_cell.length_b   1.000
_cell.length_c   1.000
_cell.angle_alpha   90.00
_cell.angle_beta   90.00
_cell.angle_gamma   90.00
#
_symmetry.space_group_name_H-M   'P 1'
#
loop_
_entity.id
_entity.type
_entity.pdbx_description
1 polymer ?
#
loop_
_entity_poly.entity_id
_entity_poly.type
_entity_poly.pdbx_seq_one_letter_code
_entity_poly.pdbx_strand_id
1 'polypeptide(L)'
;MDAIKCKTCDRGTLVKRKKYRMSGIVVLIGYILVIPSVLGILIGVAGIVGSGSAGTSSNQASRTRVEADLRAASVPSAVIAKVTKNPARSIAVSDTAALNGMQRAAIRSASLSLAASDVGTTVGVGLFAGFSIFVVIASLVGGLLGYLLIMKKSVLQCDTCGATVATG
;
A
#
# COMPACT_ATOMS: atom_id res chain seq x y z
N MET A 1 -7.84 5.95 49.31
CA MET A 1 -7.95 4.85 48.33
C MET A 1 -8.06 3.57 49.14
N ASP A 2 -9.28 3.10 49.40
CA ASP A 2 -9.50 1.92 50.22
C ASP A 2 -9.05 0.66 49.47
N ALA A 3 -8.10 -0.07 50.06
CA ALA A 3 -7.61 -1.31 49.50
C ALA A 3 -8.63 -2.43 49.74
N ILE A 4 -9.19 -2.97 48.67
CA ILE A 4 -10.16 -4.09 48.75
C ILE A 4 -9.41 -5.33 49.23
N LYS A 5 -9.78 -5.84 50.41
CA LYS A 5 -9.18 -7.06 50.98
C LYS A 5 -9.61 -8.31 50.21
N CYS A 6 -8.70 -9.27 50.09
CA CYS A 6 -8.95 -10.53 49.42
C CYS A 6 -9.78 -11.49 50.30
N LYS A 7 -11.00 -11.83 49.86
CA LYS A 7 -11.91 -12.76 50.57
C LYS A 7 -11.41 -14.21 50.67
N THR A 8 -10.41 -14.59 49.88
CA THR A 8 -9.86 -15.97 49.89
C THR A 8 -8.84 -16.19 50.99
N CYS A 9 -8.12 -15.14 51.40
CA CYS A 9 -7.03 -15.26 52.38
C CYS A 9 -7.10 -14.24 53.53
N ASP A 10 -7.99 -13.25 53.46
CA ASP A 10 -8.24 -12.15 54.41
C ASP A 10 -7.03 -11.27 54.81
N ARG A 11 -5.85 -11.61 54.29
CA ARG A 11 -4.57 -10.95 54.59
C ARG A 11 -4.07 -10.08 53.43
N GLY A 12 -4.35 -10.47 52.19
CA GLY A 12 -3.85 -9.78 50.99
C GLY A 12 -4.77 -8.69 50.44
N THR A 13 -4.22 -7.85 49.56
CA THR A 13 -4.97 -6.80 48.84
C THR A 13 -5.14 -7.16 47.37
N LEU A 14 -6.28 -6.80 46.79
CA LEU A 14 -6.54 -7.00 45.36
C LEU A 14 -5.86 -5.92 44.54
N VAL A 15 -4.81 -6.29 43.81
CA VAL A 15 -4.07 -5.37 42.94
C VAL A 15 -4.47 -5.61 41.48
N LYS A 16 -4.72 -4.54 40.73
CA LYS A 16 -5.02 -4.63 39.30
C LYS A 16 -3.74 -5.03 38.55
N ARG A 17 -3.72 -6.26 38.04
CA ARG A 17 -2.64 -6.79 37.20
C ARG A 17 -3.13 -6.93 35.76
N LYS A 18 -2.29 -6.57 34.79
CA LYS A 18 -2.58 -6.80 33.36
C LYS A 18 -2.05 -8.18 32.99
N LYS A 19 -2.94 -9.14 32.73
CA LYS A 19 -2.57 -10.49 32.30
C LYS A 19 -3.04 -10.72 30.85
N TYR A 20 -2.26 -11.44 30.06
CA TYR A 20 -2.69 -11.87 28.74
C TYR A 20 -3.85 -12.86 28.88
N ARG A 21 -4.91 -12.71 28.06
CA ARG A 21 -6.07 -13.60 28.10
C ARG A 21 -5.76 -15.01 27.62
N MET A 22 -4.77 -15.14 26.73
CA MET A 22 -4.41 -16.39 26.07
C MET A 22 -2.96 -16.77 26.34
N SER A 23 -2.64 -18.05 26.09
CA SER A 23 -1.28 -18.59 26.13
C SER A 23 -0.33 -17.74 25.30
N GLY A 24 0.92 -17.58 25.76
CA GLY A 24 1.92 -16.73 25.12
C GLY A 24 2.17 -17.08 23.64
N ILE A 25 1.98 -18.34 23.25
CA ILE A 25 2.09 -18.80 21.85
C ILE A 25 1.08 -18.07 20.96
N VAL A 26 -0.15 -17.86 21.42
CA VAL A 26 -1.18 -17.18 20.64
C VAL A 26 -0.85 -15.70 20.48
N VAL A 27 -0.26 -15.08 21.51
CA VAL A 27 0.23 -13.70 21.46
C VAL A 27 1.34 -13.56 20.43
N LEU A 28 2.26 -14.53 20.36
CA LEU A 28 3.34 -14.55 19.37
C LEU A 28 2.79 -14.64 17.94
N ILE A 29 1.81 -15.51 17.69
CA ILE A 29 1.13 -15.63 16.38
C ILE A 29 0.46 -14.29 16.02
N GLY A 30 -0.16 -13.63 16.99
CA GLY A 30 -0.73 -12.29 16.81
C GLY A 30 0.30 -11.27 16.32
N TYR A 31 1.51 -11.25 16.88
CA TYR A 31 2.59 -10.37 16.42
C TYR A 31 3.09 -10.73 15.01
N ILE A 32 3.19 -12.02 14.68
CA ILE A 32 3.59 -12.48 13.34
C ILE A 32 2.62 -11.99 12.26
N LEU A 33 1.33 -11.85 12.58
CA LEU A 33 0.31 -11.32 11.65
C LEU A 33 0.29 -9.79 11.58
N VAL A 34 0.47 -9.11 12.71
CA VAL A 34 0.37 -7.64 12.80
C VAL A 34 1.58 -6.95 12.18
N ILE A 35 2.80 -7.44 12.41
CA ILE A 35 4.04 -6.82 11.90
C ILE A 35 4.03 -6.65 10.38
N PRO A 36 3.82 -7.70 9.57
CA PRO A 36 3.80 -7.55 8.10
C PRO A 36 2.63 -6.69 7.63
N SER A 37 1.50 -6.68 8.34
CA SER A 37 0.36 -5.81 8.00
C SER A 37 0.69 -4.33 8.19
N VAL A 38 1.30 -3.97 9.32
CA VAL A 38 1.71 -2.57 9.59
C VAL A 38 2.79 -2.12 8.60
N LEU A 39 3.76 -2.99 8.30
CA LEU A 39 4.78 -2.71 7.29
C LEU A 39 4.18 -2.53 5.90
N GLY A 40 3.24 -3.40 5.49
CA GLY A 40 2.56 -3.31 4.21
C GLY A 40 1.77 -2.00 4.07
N ILE A 41 1.05 -1.59 5.11
CA ILE A 41 0.33 -0.31 5.13
C ILE A 41 1.31 0.87 5.04
N LEU A 42 2.40 0.86 5.82
CA LEU A 42 3.42 1.92 5.78
C LEU A 42 4.06 2.06 4.40
N ILE A 43 4.49 0.94 3.80
CA ILE A 43 5.09 0.92 2.47
C ILE A 43 4.06 1.33 1.41
N GLY A 44 2.80 0.88 1.54
CA GLY A 44 1.72 1.26 0.62
C GLY A 44 1.42 2.76 0.68
N VAL A 45 1.28 3.34 1.87
CA VAL A 45 1.05 4.78 2.05
C VAL A 45 2.25 5.59 1.56
N ALA A 46 3.47 5.20 1.94
CA ALA A 46 4.69 5.85 1.45
C ALA A 46 4.82 5.74 -0.07
N GLY A 47 4.45 4.60 -0.65
CA GLY A 47 4.40 4.37 -2.08
C GLY A 47 3.37 5.25 -2.78
N ILE A 48 2.18 5.46 -2.23
CA ILE A 48 1.16 6.35 -2.82
C ILE A 48 1.63 7.81 -2.77
N VAL A 49 2.14 8.26 -1.62
CA VAL A 49 2.63 9.64 -1.44
C VAL A 49 3.87 9.90 -2.31
N GLY A 50 4.79 8.93 -2.39
CA GLY A 50 6.00 9.00 -3.23
C GLY A 50 5.71 8.85 -4.72
N SER A 51 4.77 7.97 -5.12
CA SER A 51 4.43 7.76 -6.53
C SER A 51 3.55 8.87 -7.10
N GLY A 52 2.78 9.57 -6.26
CA GLY A 52 2.07 10.79 -6.70
C GLY A 52 3.01 11.88 -7.23
N SER A 53 4.24 11.94 -6.73
CA SER A 53 5.29 12.87 -7.19
C SER A 53 6.23 12.24 -8.22
N ALA A 54 6.51 10.93 -8.14
CA ALA A 54 7.39 10.25 -9.10
C ALA A 54 6.71 9.92 -10.45
N GLY A 55 5.41 9.59 -10.44
CA GLY A 55 4.64 9.26 -11.65
C GLY A 55 4.44 10.45 -12.57
N THR A 56 4.24 11.64 -12.00
CA THR A 56 4.16 12.90 -12.77
C THR A 56 5.53 13.30 -13.33
N SER A 57 6.60 13.13 -12.54
CA SER A 57 7.97 13.47 -12.94
C SER A 57 8.51 12.57 -14.06
N SER A 58 8.29 11.25 -13.98
CA SER A 58 8.73 10.30 -15.01
C SER A 58 7.99 10.48 -16.33
N ASN A 59 6.68 10.74 -16.27
CA ASN A 59 5.87 10.98 -17.47
C ASN A 59 6.26 12.31 -18.13
N GLN A 60 6.59 13.35 -17.36
CA GLN A 60 7.04 14.64 -17.89
C GLN A 60 8.46 14.57 -18.49
N ALA A 61 9.40 13.87 -17.85
CA ALA A 61 10.75 13.65 -18.38
C ALA A 61 10.76 12.81 -19.67
N SER A 62 9.84 11.84 -19.76
CA SER A 62 9.69 10.99 -20.96
C SER A 62 9.06 11.76 -22.12
N ARG A 63 8.03 12.57 -21.84
CA ARG A 63 7.39 13.44 -22.85
C ARG A 63 8.36 14.46 -23.43
N THR A 64 9.19 15.08 -22.60
CA THR A 64 10.18 16.06 -23.07
C THR A 64 11.24 15.44 -23.98
N ARG A 65 11.69 14.20 -23.70
CA ARG A 65 12.60 13.47 -24.61
C ARG A 65 11.93 13.09 -25.93
N VAL A 66 10.70 12.57 -25.87
CA VAL A 66 9.95 12.19 -27.08
C VAL A 66 9.64 13.42 -27.96
N GLU A 67 9.32 14.56 -27.37
CA GLU A 67 9.12 15.80 -28.12
C GLU A 67 10.41 16.28 -28.80
N ALA A 68 11.58 16.14 -28.15
CA ALA A 68 12.86 16.47 -28.74
C ALA A 68 13.18 15.59 -29.96
N ASP A 69 12.96 14.27 -29.87
CA ASP A 69 13.19 13.32 -30.96
C ASP A 69 12.23 13.54 -32.15
N LEU A 70 10.95 13.82 -31.87
CA LEU A 70 9.96 14.12 -32.91
C LEU A 70 10.26 15.44 -33.64
N ARG A 71 10.78 16.44 -32.93
CA ARG A 71 11.23 17.70 -33.53
C ARG A 71 12.47 17.49 -34.40
N ALA A 72 13.43 16.66 -33.96
CA ALA A 72 14.59 16.29 -34.77
C ALA A 72 14.20 15.59 -36.08
N ALA A 73 13.11 14.81 -36.05
CA ALA A 73 12.53 14.15 -37.23
C ALA A 73 11.64 15.06 -38.11
N SER A 74 11.60 16.38 -37.85
CA SER A 74 10.79 17.35 -38.60
C SER A 74 9.30 17.01 -38.65
N VAL A 75 8.74 16.44 -37.58
CA VAL A 75 7.32 16.11 -37.49
C VAL A 75 6.51 17.38 -37.18
N PRO A 76 5.37 17.63 -37.85
CA PRO A 76 4.53 18.79 -37.56
C PRO A 76 4.08 18.83 -36.09
N SER A 77 4.20 19.98 -35.44
CA SER A 77 3.89 20.17 -34.01
C SER A 77 2.45 19.80 -33.63
N ALA A 78 1.51 19.93 -34.58
CA ALA A 78 0.12 19.49 -34.40
C ALA A 78 0.00 17.98 -34.15
N VAL A 79 0.86 17.16 -34.76
CA VAL A 79 0.90 15.70 -34.57
C VAL A 79 1.58 15.38 -33.25
N ILE A 80 2.68 16.06 -32.92
CA ILE A 80 3.39 15.91 -31.65
C ILE A 80 2.43 16.15 -30.47
N ALA A 81 1.69 17.25 -30.50
CA ALA A 81 0.72 17.59 -29.45
C ALA A 81 -0.38 16.52 -29.29
N LYS A 82 -0.86 15.90 -30.38
CA LYS A 82 -1.84 14.81 -30.32
C LYS A 82 -1.27 13.56 -29.66
N VAL A 83 -0.04 13.17 -30.02
CA VAL A 83 0.64 11.98 -29.48
C VAL A 83 0.99 12.14 -28.01
N THR A 84 1.49 13.32 -27.62
CA THR A 84 1.83 13.61 -26.22
C THR A 84 0.59 13.67 -25.32
N LYS A 85 -0.55 14.15 -25.84
CA LYS A 85 -1.78 14.35 -25.06
C LYS A 85 -2.61 13.07 -24.90
N ASN A 86 -2.59 12.15 -25.89
CA ASN A 86 -3.36 10.91 -25.86
C ASN A 86 -2.52 9.70 -26.34
N PRO A 87 -1.53 9.23 -25.55
CA PRO A 87 -0.67 8.11 -25.96
C PRO A 87 -1.44 6.79 -26.15
N ALA A 88 -2.55 6.60 -25.44
CA ALA A 88 -3.38 5.39 -25.51
C ALA A 88 -4.31 5.34 -26.73
N ARG A 89 -4.58 6.48 -27.39
CA ARG A 89 -5.42 6.52 -28.58
C ARG A 89 -4.50 6.30 -29.78
N SER A 90 -4.53 5.09 -30.34
CA SER A 90 -3.80 4.79 -31.57
C SER A 90 -4.07 5.90 -32.58
N ILE A 91 -3.00 6.54 -33.04
CA ILE A 91 -3.09 7.56 -34.09
C ILE A 91 -3.81 6.88 -35.25
N ALA A 92 -4.99 7.37 -35.61
CA ALA A 92 -5.77 6.79 -36.67
C ALA A 92 -4.90 6.70 -37.93
N VAL A 93 -4.97 5.59 -38.65
CA VAL A 93 -4.16 5.34 -39.86
C VAL A 93 -4.36 6.45 -40.91
N SER A 94 -5.51 7.15 -40.86
CA SER A 94 -5.80 8.35 -41.64
C SER A 94 -4.82 9.52 -41.41
N ASP A 95 -4.34 9.72 -40.18
CA ASP A 95 -3.44 10.83 -39.84
C ASP A 95 -1.98 10.52 -40.22
N THR A 96 -1.64 9.25 -40.44
CA THR A 96 -0.29 8.81 -40.85
C THR A 96 -0.12 8.62 -42.36
N ALA A 97 -1.22 8.70 -43.13
CA ALA A 97 -1.21 8.56 -44.58
C ALA A 97 -0.37 9.63 -45.28
N ALA A 98 -0.33 10.86 -44.74
CA ALA A 98 0.41 11.99 -45.29
C ALA A 98 1.90 12.06 -44.88
N LEU A 99 2.39 11.13 -44.04
CA LEU A 99 3.75 11.18 -43.50
C LEU A 99 4.74 10.27 -44.24
N ASN A 100 5.99 10.74 -44.33
CA ASN A 100 7.11 10.02 -44.93
C ASN A 100 7.49 8.78 -44.11
N GLY A 101 8.11 7.79 -44.78
CA GLY A 101 8.49 6.50 -44.16
C GLY A 101 9.37 6.64 -42.91
N MET A 102 10.30 7.60 -42.90
CA MET A 102 11.13 7.90 -41.72
C MET A 102 10.31 8.45 -40.54
N GLN A 103 9.33 9.31 -40.80
CA GLN A 103 8.50 9.89 -39.75
C GLN A 103 7.60 8.83 -39.08
N ARG A 104 7.10 7.86 -39.86
CA ARG A 104 6.35 6.72 -39.29
C ARG A 104 7.22 5.86 -38.37
N ALA A 105 8.49 5.62 -38.73
CA ALA A 105 9.39 4.83 -37.89
C ALA A 105 9.67 5.52 -36.55
N ALA A 106 9.91 6.84 -36.55
CA ALA A 106 10.13 7.64 -35.35
C ALA A 106 8.89 7.70 -34.43
N ILE A 107 7.69 7.84 -35.01
CA ILE A 107 6.43 7.81 -34.25
C ILE A 107 6.22 6.42 -33.62
N ARG A 108 6.56 5.35 -34.33
CA ARG A 108 6.39 3.98 -33.84
C ARG A 108 7.30 3.70 -32.64
N SER A 109 8.58 4.04 -32.70
CA SER A 109 9.51 3.89 -31.55
C SER A 109 9.12 4.78 -30.37
N ALA A 110 8.70 6.03 -30.63
CA ALA A 110 8.19 6.92 -29.60
C ALA A 110 6.95 6.34 -28.90
N SER A 111 5.95 5.91 -29.66
CA SER A 111 4.72 5.30 -29.10
C SER A 111 5.00 4.01 -28.32
N LEU A 112 5.97 3.19 -28.75
CA LEU A 112 6.42 2.01 -28.01
C LEU A 112 7.08 2.39 -26.68
N SER A 113 7.91 3.43 -26.63
CA SER A 113 8.55 3.89 -25.38
C SER A 113 7.53 4.49 -24.40
N LEU A 114 6.58 5.28 -24.89
CA LEU A 114 5.46 5.81 -24.12
C LEU A 114 4.54 4.70 -23.61
N ALA A 115 4.19 3.75 -24.47
CA ALA A 115 3.42 2.57 -24.07
C ALA A 115 4.17 1.71 -23.05
N ALA A 116 5.47 1.46 -23.22
CA ALA A 116 6.27 0.70 -22.25
C ALA A 116 6.34 1.40 -20.89
N SER A 117 6.46 2.74 -20.86
CA SER A 117 6.41 3.50 -19.61
C SER A 117 5.03 3.48 -18.94
N ASP A 118 3.96 3.58 -19.74
CA ASP A 118 2.58 3.55 -19.24
C ASP A 118 2.20 2.14 -18.75
N VAL A 119 2.63 1.09 -19.46
CA VAL A 119 2.47 -0.34 -19.13
C VAL A 119 3.31 -0.71 -17.90
N GLY A 120 4.52 -0.15 -17.73
CA GLY A 120 5.32 -0.34 -16.52
C GLY A 120 4.60 0.17 -15.26
N THR A 121 3.94 1.31 -15.36
CA THR A 121 3.11 1.85 -14.28
C THR A 121 1.73 1.18 -14.16
N THR A 122 1.10 0.77 -15.26
CA THR A 122 -0.27 0.20 -15.23
C THR A 122 -0.30 -1.30 -15.00
N VAL A 123 0.71 -2.08 -15.40
CA VAL A 123 0.79 -3.52 -15.09
C VAL A 123 1.37 -3.75 -13.70
N GLY A 124 2.35 -2.93 -13.30
CA GLY A 124 2.87 -2.90 -11.92
C GLY A 124 1.82 -2.43 -10.90
N VAL A 125 0.84 -1.63 -11.29
CA VAL A 125 -0.28 -1.24 -10.42
C VAL A 125 -1.50 -2.12 -10.64
N GLY A 126 -1.76 -2.63 -11.85
CA GLY A 126 -2.97 -3.37 -12.20
C GLY A 126 -3.06 -4.77 -11.60
N LEU A 127 -1.96 -5.53 -11.64
CA LEU A 127 -1.89 -6.84 -10.94
C LEU A 127 -1.90 -6.66 -9.42
N PHE A 128 -1.38 -5.54 -8.94
CA PHE A 128 -1.45 -5.16 -7.53
C PHE A 128 -2.75 -4.46 -7.15
N ALA A 129 -3.60 -4.00 -8.07
CA ALA A 129 -4.82 -3.26 -7.74
C ALA A 129 -5.97 -4.21 -7.34
N GLY A 130 -6.09 -5.36 -8.02
CA GLY A 130 -7.00 -6.42 -7.58
C GLY A 130 -6.50 -7.09 -6.30
N PHE A 131 -5.20 -7.33 -6.22
CA PHE A 131 -4.57 -7.93 -5.04
C PHE A 131 -4.50 -6.94 -3.87
N SER A 132 -4.43 -5.62 -4.09
CA SER A 132 -4.35 -4.62 -3.01
C SER A 132 -5.64 -4.55 -2.22
N ILE A 133 -6.81 -4.64 -2.86
CA ILE A 133 -8.08 -4.66 -2.13
C ILE A 133 -8.12 -5.91 -1.24
N PHE A 134 -7.77 -7.07 -1.79
CA PHE A 134 -7.73 -8.32 -1.01
C PHE A 134 -6.69 -8.27 0.11
N VAL A 135 -5.49 -7.76 -0.15
CA VAL A 135 -4.40 -7.61 0.83
C VAL A 135 -4.77 -6.60 1.90
N VAL A 136 -5.41 -5.47 1.55
CA VAL A 136 -5.89 -4.47 2.52
C VAL A 136 -6.95 -5.10 3.42
N ILE A 137 -7.95 -5.79 2.86
CA ILE A 137 -8.98 -6.47 3.65
C ILE A 137 -8.35 -7.57 4.52
N ALA A 138 -7.47 -8.40 3.97
CA ALA A 138 -6.79 -9.46 4.71
C ALA A 138 -5.89 -8.91 5.82
N SER A 139 -5.18 -7.79 5.60
CA SER A 139 -4.43 -7.09 6.63
C SER A 139 -5.32 -6.46 7.68
N LEU A 140 -6.51 -5.99 7.32
CA LEU A 140 -7.44 -5.39 8.27
C LEU A 140 -8.03 -6.46 9.18
N VAL A 141 -8.44 -7.60 8.61
CA VAL A 141 -8.93 -8.76 9.36
C VAL A 141 -7.81 -9.39 10.19
N GLY A 142 -6.64 -9.62 9.60
CA GLY A 142 -5.47 -10.18 10.29
C GLY A 142 -4.93 -9.28 11.39
N GLY A 143 -4.90 -7.97 11.14
CA GLY A 143 -4.53 -6.95 12.11
C GLY A 143 -5.53 -6.86 13.26
N LEU A 144 -6.84 -6.89 12.97
CA LEU A 144 -7.89 -6.89 13.99
C LEU A 144 -7.83 -8.14 14.86
N LEU A 145 -7.69 -9.31 14.25
CA LEU A 145 -7.53 -10.59 14.98
C LEU A 145 -6.25 -10.58 15.82
N GLY A 146 -5.12 -10.19 15.24
CA GLY A 146 -3.86 -10.08 15.98
C GLY A 146 -3.93 -9.10 17.14
N TYR A 147 -4.58 -7.95 16.95
CA TYR A 147 -4.79 -6.95 17.99
C TYR A 147 -5.68 -7.48 19.13
N LEU A 148 -6.78 -8.18 18.81
CA LEU A 148 -7.64 -8.81 19.81
C LEU A 148 -6.89 -9.86 20.66
N LEU A 149 -5.95 -10.58 20.05
CA LEU A 149 -5.11 -11.56 20.74
C LEU A 149 -4.04 -10.92 21.63
N ILE A 150 -3.51 -9.76 21.25
CA ILE A 150 -2.54 -8.99 22.03
C ILE A 150 -3.19 -8.25 23.20
N MET A 151 -4.51 -8.03 23.17
CA MET A 151 -5.21 -7.26 24.18
C MET A 151 -5.09 -7.89 25.58
N LYS A 152 -4.51 -7.14 26.52
CA LYS A 152 -4.39 -7.56 27.92
C LYS A 152 -5.71 -7.31 28.64
N LYS A 153 -6.25 -8.34 29.29
CA LYS A 153 -7.35 -8.15 30.24
C LYS A 153 -6.77 -7.74 31.59
N SER A 154 -7.34 -6.69 32.17
CA SER A 154 -7.06 -6.36 33.56
C SER A 154 -7.78 -7.36 34.45
N VAL A 155 -7.05 -8.00 35.35
CA VAL A 155 -7.62 -8.89 36.37
C VAL A 155 -7.22 -8.36 37.73
N LEU A 156 -8.13 -8.44 38.71
CA LEU A 156 -7.77 -8.20 40.10
C LEU A 156 -7.17 -9.50 40.63
N GLN A 157 -5.91 -9.43 41.05
CA GLN A 157 -5.19 -10.57 41.61
C GLN A 157 -4.73 -10.22 43.02
N CYS A 158 -4.94 -11.14 43.95
CA CYS A 158 -4.40 -11.01 45.30
C CYS A 158 -2.88 -11.11 45.27
N ASP A 159 -2.19 -10.21 45.96
CA ASP A 159 -0.73 -10.19 46.12
C ASP A 159 -0.18 -11.38 46.93
N THR A 160 -0.98 -11.91 47.85
CA THR A 160 -0.53 -12.91 48.83
C THR A 160 -0.83 -14.33 48.38
N CYS A 161 -2.07 -14.62 47.98
CA CYS A 161 -2.51 -15.98 47.61
C CYS A 161 -2.65 -16.20 46.10
N GLY A 162 -2.49 -15.17 45.27
CA GLY A 162 -2.60 -15.27 43.81
C GLY A 162 -4.03 -15.47 43.27
N ALA A 163 -5.05 -15.46 44.14
CA ALA A 163 -6.46 -15.60 43.73
C ALA A 163 -6.87 -14.49 42.74
N THR A 164 -7.49 -14.89 41.62
CA THR A 164 -7.98 -13.97 40.58
C THR A 164 -9.49 -13.82 40.64
N VAL A 165 -9.97 -12.59 40.79
CA VAL A 165 -11.39 -12.27 40.74
C VAL A 165 -11.68 -11.55 39.42
N ALA A 166 -12.66 -12.04 38.67
CA ALA A 166 -13.12 -11.34 37.48
C ALA A 166 -13.82 -10.05 37.92
N THR A 167 -13.30 -8.90 37.50
CA THR A 167 -14.08 -7.65 37.52
C THR A 167 -15.17 -7.80 36.48
N GLY A 168 -16.43 -7.91 36.94
CA GLY A 168 -17.63 -7.82 36.12
C GLY A 168 -17.73 -6.48 35.44
#